data_AF-A0A9X3S476-F1
#
_entry.id   AF-A0A9X3S476-F1
#
_cell.length_a   1.000
_cell.length_b   1.000
_cell.length_c   1.000
_cell.angle_alpha   90.00
_cell.angle_beta   90.00
_cell.angle_gamma   90.00
#
_symmetry.space_group_name_H-M   'P 1'
#
loop_
_entity.id
_entity.type
_entity.pdbx_description
1 polymer ?
#
loop_
_entity_poly.entity_id
_entity_poly.type
_entity_poly.pdbx_seq_one_letter_code
_entity_poly.pdbx_strand_id
1 'polypeptide(L)'
;MPAAAPQPSARLVRAVAAEREELERHRARLARQAEELRAALARIEHGLEEIDERRGLLDRLAPTASPEAEHEPRAGDDHALRGPDIREVAVALLAGNGREAMHYREWYELLERAGHTIAGKDPLAVFLTQISRSPAVRRGIRAGVYELDRGAAHRLRQQLDALQRDLNALTTAAGTTHDATRARRRHLNAEINRAERALEEVTRLLGAEAEHELAATA
;
A
#
# COMPACT_ATOMS: atom_id res chain seq x y z
N MET A 1 52.99 -6.10 -13.75
CA MET A 1 52.76 -4.63 -13.68
C MET A 1 51.47 -4.32 -14.42
N PRO A 2 50.40 -3.84 -13.77
CA PRO A 2 49.14 -3.58 -14.44
C PRO A 2 49.24 -2.31 -15.32
N ALA A 3 48.80 -2.41 -16.56
CA ALA A 3 48.79 -1.30 -17.52
C ALA A 3 47.74 -0.26 -17.13
N ALA A 4 48.14 1.02 -17.10
CA ALA A 4 47.25 2.12 -16.77
C ALA A 4 46.18 2.30 -17.87
N ALA A 5 44.91 2.40 -17.47
CA ALA A 5 43.80 2.64 -18.40
C ALA A 5 43.95 3.99 -19.11
N PRO A 6 43.58 4.10 -20.40
CA PRO A 6 43.71 5.34 -21.17
C PRO A 6 42.85 6.45 -20.56
N GLN A 7 43.43 7.63 -20.36
CA GLN A 7 42.71 8.78 -19.81
C GLN A 7 41.70 9.32 -20.84
N PRO A 8 40.43 9.55 -20.44
CA PRO A 8 39.41 10.09 -21.34
C PRO A 8 39.71 11.53 -21.75
N SER A 9 39.38 11.88 -22.99
CA SER A 9 39.63 13.23 -23.51
C SER A 9 38.83 14.29 -22.75
N ALA A 10 39.41 15.47 -22.56
CA ALA A 10 38.78 16.59 -21.84
C ALA A 10 37.46 17.09 -22.49
N ARG A 11 37.24 16.78 -23.78
CA ARG A 11 35.97 17.08 -24.48
C ARG A 11 34.88 16.07 -24.10
N LEU A 12 35.23 14.78 -24.01
CA LEU A 12 34.30 13.73 -23.59
C LEU A 12 33.87 13.93 -22.13
N VAL A 13 34.80 14.26 -21.24
CA VAL A 13 34.49 14.54 -19.82
C VAL A 13 33.49 15.70 -19.69
N ARG A 14 33.67 16.78 -20.48
CA ARG A 14 32.73 17.92 -20.50
C ARG A 14 31.36 17.55 -21.07
N ALA A 15 31.31 16.77 -22.15
CA ALA A 15 30.05 16.32 -22.74
C ALA A 15 29.25 15.43 -21.76
N VAL A 16 29.92 14.49 -21.08
CA VAL A 16 29.28 13.63 -20.06
C VAL A 16 28.80 14.45 -18.86
N ALA A 17 29.55 15.46 -18.43
CA ALA A 17 29.10 16.35 -17.34
C ALA A 17 27.83 17.11 -17.72
N ALA A 18 27.76 17.67 -18.95
CA ALA A 18 26.58 18.37 -19.45
C ALA A 18 25.36 17.43 -19.57
N GLU A 19 25.55 16.21 -20.09
CA GLU A 19 24.49 15.20 -20.20
C GLU A 19 23.92 14.84 -18.82
N ARG A 20 24.80 14.64 -17.83
CA ARG A 20 24.36 14.34 -16.45
C ARG A 20 23.56 15.50 -15.86
N GLU A 21 23.98 16.74 -16.09
CA GLU A 21 23.24 17.91 -15.62
C GLU A 21 21.87 18.04 -16.29
N GLU A 22 21.76 17.72 -17.59
CA GLU A 22 20.48 17.68 -18.29
C GLU A 22 19.55 16.59 -17.76
N LEU A 23 20.07 15.38 -17.55
CA LEU A 23 19.30 14.27 -16.97
C LEU A 23 18.83 14.59 -15.55
N GLU A 24 19.65 15.20 -14.70
CA GLU A 24 19.23 15.60 -13.36
C GLU A 24 18.13 16.67 -13.39
N ARG A 25 18.22 17.64 -14.32
CA ARG A 25 17.14 18.63 -14.52
C ARG A 25 15.85 17.97 -15.00
N HIS A 26 15.94 16.98 -15.89
CA HIS A 26 14.79 16.24 -16.37
C HIS A 26 14.14 15.42 -15.24
N ARG A 27 14.94 14.69 -14.47
CA ARG A 27 14.50 13.93 -13.29
C ARG A 27 13.81 14.84 -12.27
N ALA A 28 14.40 15.98 -11.95
CA ALA A 28 13.83 16.93 -11.00
C ALA A 28 12.47 17.49 -11.47
N ARG A 29 12.30 17.69 -12.78
CA ARG A 29 11.01 18.11 -13.37
C ARG A 29 9.94 17.03 -13.23
N LEU A 30 10.26 15.79 -13.59
CA LEU A 30 9.34 14.66 -13.44
C LEU A 30 8.95 14.43 -11.97
N ALA A 31 9.90 14.57 -11.05
CA ALA A 31 9.63 14.45 -9.62
C ALA A 31 8.60 15.49 -9.14
N ARG A 32 8.77 16.76 -9.54
CA ARG A 32 7.80 17.84 -9.23
C ARG A 32 6.42 17.56 -9.84
N GLN A 33 6.37 17.13 -11.10
CA GLN A 33 5.10 16.77 -11.74
C GLN A 33 4.40 15.62 -11.01
N ALA A 34 5.16 14.62 -10.55
CA ALA A 34 4.61 13.53 -9.76
C ALA A 34 4.06 14.01 -8.40
N GLU A 35 4.75 14.92 -7.72
CA GLU A 35 4.25 15.54 -6.48
C GLU A 35 2.97 16.36 -6.72
N GLU A 36 2.93 17.17 -7.77
CA GLU A 36 1.75 17.95 -8.17
C GLU A 36 0.54 17.05 -8.46
N LEU A 37 0.74 15.96 -9.22
CA LEU A 37 -0.32 15.00 -9.51
C LEU A 37 -0.81 14.28 -8.26
N ARG A 38 0.08 13.92 -7.33
CA ARG A 38 -0.32 13.33 -6.04
C ARG A 38 -1.13 14.31 -5.20
N ALA A 39 -0.72 15.58 -5.15
CA ALA A 39 -1.48 16.61 -4.44
C ALA A 39 -2.84 16.87 -5.09
N ALA A 40 -2.92 16.88 -6.42
CA ALA A 40 -4.18 17.02 -7.13
C ALA A 40 -5.13 15.84 -6.86
N LEU A 41 -4.59 14.61 -6.88
CA LEU A 41 -5.35 13.41 -6.56
C LEU A 41 -5.89 13.46 -5.12
N ALA A 42 -5.05 13.81 -4.14
CA ALA A 42 -5.47 13.93 -2.74
C ALA A 42 -6.61 14.95 -2.55
N ARG A 43 -6.62 16.06 -3.29
CA ARG A 43 -7.73 17.03 -3.27
C ARG A 43 -9.02 16.46 -3.84
N ILE A 44 -8.95 15.73 -4.96
CA ILE A 44 -10.13 15.10 -5.56
C ILE A 44 -10.70 14.05 -4.62
N GLU A 45 -9.84 13.23 -4.02
CA GLU A 45 -10.24 12.21 -3.05
C GLU A 45 -10.96 12.83 -1.85
N HIS A 46 -10.41 13.90 -1.28
CA HIS A 46 -11.08 14.63 -0.20
C HIS A 46 -12.47 15.16 -0.62
N GLY A 47 -12.59 15.71 -1.83
CA GLY A 47 -13.89 16.18 -2.34
C GLY A 47 -14.90 15.04 -2.54
N LEU A 48 -14.46 13.83 -2.88
CA LEU A 48 -15.33 12.66 -2.98
C LEU A 48 -15.80 12.20 -1.59
N GLU A 49 -14.92 12.22 -0.59
CA GLU A 49 -15.28 11.93 0.81
C GLU A 49 -16.35 12.90 1.32
N GLU A 50 -16.18 14.21 1.08
CA GLU A 50 -17.19 15.22 1.44
C GLU A 50 -18.56 14.96 0.77
N ILE A 51 -18.56 14.54 -0.50
CA ILE A 51 -19.78 14.20 -1.22
C ILE A 51 -20.46 12.99 -0.60
N ASP A 52 -19.70 11.94 -0.28
CA ASP A 52 -20.25 10.72 0.33
C ASP A 52 -20.78 10.98 1.75
N GLU A 53 -20.10 11.79 2.56
CA GLU A 53 -20.60 12.25 3.86
C GLU A 53 -21.93 13.00 3.73
N ARG A 54 -22.02 13.90 2.74
CA ARG A 54 -23.25 14.64 2.47
C ARG A 54 -24.38 13.73 1.99
N ARG A 55 -24.09 12.72 1.17
CA ARG A 55 -25.07 11.70 0.78
C ARG A 55 -25.59 10.93 1.99
N GLY A 56 -24.72 10.47 2.88
CA GLY A 56 -25.13 9.78 4.11
C GLY A 56 -25.92 10.68 5.08
N LEU A 57 -25.73 12.00 5.06
CA LEU A 57 -26.61 12.95 5.76
C LEU A 57 -27.99 13.04 5.10
N LEU A 58 -28.04 13.11 3.76
CA LEU A 58 -29.29 13.16 3.00
C LEU A 58 -30.11 11.88 3.17
N ASP A 59 -29.48 10.71 3.13
CA ASP A 59 -30.15 9.42 3.33
C ASP A 59 -30.77 9.29 4.74
N ARG A 60 -30.21 9.99 5.73
CA ARG A 60 -30.79 10.07 7.09
C ARG A 60 -31.98 11.02 7.18
N LEU A 61 -31.97 12.11 6.43
CA LEU A 61 -33.02 13.14 6.47
C LEU A 61 -34.23 12.78 5.60
N ALA A 62 -33.97 12.08 4.51
CA ALA A 62 -34.97 11.46 3.67
C ALA A 62 -34.50 10.02 3.44
N PRO A 63 -34.88 9.08 4.34
CA PRO A 63 -34.73 7.67 4.06
C PRO A 63 -35.55 7.42 2.80
N THR A 64 -34.87 7.45 1.65
CA THR A 64 -35.47 6.97 0.43
C THR A 64 -35.74 5.51 0.74
N ALA A 65 -37.02 5.15 0.75
CA ALA A 65 -37.46 3.79 1.01
C ALA A 65 -36.91 2.89 -0.10
N SER A 66 -35.64 2.48 0.01
CA SER A 66 -35.19 1.22 -0.53
C SER A 66 -35.77 0.14 0.38
N PRO A 67 -36.45 -0.87 -0.18
CA PRO A 67 -37.06 -1.94 0.59
C PRO A 67 -35.96 -2.91 1.04
N GLU A 68 -35.17 -2.53 2.05
CA GLU A 68 -34.15 -3.42 2.64
C GLU A 68 -34.42 -3.57 4.14
N ALA A 69 -35.26 -4.57 4.39
CA ALA A 69 -35.39 -5.42 5.56
C ALA A 69 -34.65 -4.97 6.84
N GLU A 70 -35.47 -4.58 7.81
CA GLU A 70 -35.30 -4.81 9.24
C GLU A 70 -34.43 -6.06 9.53
N HIS A 71 -33.18 -5.84 9.91
CA HIS A 71 -32.40 -6.82 10.67
C HIS A 71 -32.15 -6.22 12.05
N GLU A 72 -33.01 -6.62 13.00
CA GLU A 72 -32.74 -6.44 14.42
C GLU A 72 -31.41 -7.12 14.81
N PRO A 73 -30.64 -6.54 15.74
CA PRO A 73 -29.37 -7.12 16.18
C PRO A 73 -29.64 -8.38 17.01
N ARG A 74 -29.44 -9.55 16.42
CA ARG A 74 -29.39 -10.81 17.18
C ARG A 74 -28.08 -10.87 17.97
N ALA A 75 -28.20 -11.14 19.27
CA ALA A 75 -27.11 -11.47 20.17
C ALA A 75 -26.26 -12.62 19.58
N GLY A 76 -25.13 -12.26 18.97
CA GLY A 76 -24.21 -13.17 18.29
C GLY A 76 -22.98 -12.47 17.68
N ASP A 77 -22.59 -11.31 18.22
CA ASP A 77 -21.51 -10.43 17.71
C ASP A 77 -20.07 -10.99 17.86
N ASP A 78 -19.93 -12.28 18.18
CA ASP A 78 -18.63 -12.96 18.35
C ASP A 78 -17.92 -13.27 17.01
N HIS A 79 -18.57 -12.98 15.87
CA HIS A 79 -18.05 -13.27 14.53
C HIS A 79 -17.82 -12.03 13.65
N ALA A 80 -18.01 -10.82 14.16
CA ALA A 80 -17.75 -9.61 13.40
C ALA A 80 -16.24 -9.37 13.23
N LEU A 81 -15.78 -9.27 11.98
CA LEU A 81 -14.38 -9.02 11.64
C LEU A 81 -13.91 -7.67 12.16
N ARG A 82 -12.67 -7.63 12.66
CA ARG A 82 -12.04 -6.43 13.23
C ARG A 82 -10.60 -6.29 12.75
N GLY A 83 -10.18 -5.05 12.51
CA GLY A 83 -8.78 -4.71 12.29
C GLY A 83 -8.11 -5.56 11.19
N PRO A 84 -6.96 -6.22 11.47
CA PRO A 84 -6.25 -7.07 10.50
C PRO A 84 -7.09 -8.20 9.90
N ASP A 85 -8.04 -8.77 10.64
CA ASP A 85 -8.85 -9.91 10.19
C ASP A 85 -9.71 -9.53 8.97
N ILE A 86 -10.14 -8.26 8.90
CA ILE A 86 -10.84 -7.70 7.74
C ILE A 86 -9.95 -7.78 6.50
N ARG A 87 -8.68 -7.41 6.62
CA ARG A 87 -7.73 -7.43 5.49
C ARG A 87 -7.47 -8.85 5.04
N GLU A 88 -7.29 -9.76 5.99
CA GLU A 88 -7.00 -11.15 5.72
C GLU A 88 -8.13 -11.84 4.96
N VAL A 89 -9.35 -11.77 5.49
CA VAL A 89 -10.53 -12.35 4.84
C VAL A 89 -10.80 -11.70 3.48
N ALA A 90 -10.70 -10.38 3.38
CA ALA A 90 -10.98 -9.70 2.13
C ALA A 90 -10.00 -10.08 1.02
N VAL A 91 -8.68 -10.11 1.32
CA VAL A 91 -7.66 -10.52 0.36
C VAL A 91 -7.87 -11.97 -0.05
N ALA A 92 -8.09 -12.87 0.91
CA ALA A 92 -8.37 -14.28 0.62
C ALA A 92 -9.61 -14.47 -0.27
N LEU A 93 -10.69 -13.72 -0.03
CA LEU A 93 -11.91 -13.79 -0.84
C LEU A 93 -11.68 -13.28 -2.26
N LEU A 94 -11.03 -12.13 -2.44
CA LEU A 94 -10.79 -11.59 -3.79
C LEU A 94 -9.96 -12.57 -4.62
N ALA A 95 -8.92 -13.08 -3.99
CA ALA A 95 -7.92 -13.90 -4.61
C ALA A 95 -8.47 -15.33 -4.91
N GLY A 96 -9.23 -15.91 -3.98
CA GLY A 96 -9.97 -17.17 -4.19
C GLY A 96 -11.12 -17.08 -5.21
N ASN A 97 -11.60 -15.88 -5.55
CA ASN A 97 -12.55 -15.66 -6.65
C ASN A 97 -11.85 -15.56 -8.02
N GLY A 98 -10.53 -15.76 -8.09
CA GLY A 98 -9.74 -15.70 -9.32
C GLY A 98 -9.65 -14.31 -9.93
N ARG A 99 -9.97 -13.26 -9.16
CA ARG A 99 -9.96 -11.87 -9.63
C ARG A 99 -8.78 -11.14 -9.01
N GLU A 100 -8.02 -10.45 -9.86
CA GLU A 100 -6.89 -9.62 -9.42
C GLU A 100 -7.34 -8.20 -9.02
N ALA A 101 -8.53 -7.77 -9.44
CA ALA A 101 -9.03 -6.42 -9.19
C ALA A 101 -10.57 -6.36 -9.06
N MET A 102 -11.05 -5.50 -8.16
CA MET A 102 -12.47 -5.34 -7.87
C MET A 102 -12.81 -3.92 -7.37
N HIS A 103 -14.01 -3.44 -7.69
CA HIS A 103 -14.51 -2.20 -7.11
C HIS A 103 -14.81 -2.41 -5.61
N TYR A 104 -14.50 -1.44 -4.75
CA TYR A 104 -14.58 -1.63 -3.29
C TYR A 104 -15.98 -2.02 -2.81
N ARG A 105 -17.05 -1.52 -3.44
CA ARG A 105 -18.43 -1.91 -3.12
C ARG A 105 -18.72 -3.37 -3.47
N GLU A 106 -18.35 -3.78 -4.68
CA GLU A 106 -18.50 -5.17 -5.12
C GLU A 106 -17.69 -6.14 -4.24
N TRP A 107 -16.52 -5.69 -3.78
CA TRP A 107 -15.67 -6.45 -2.87
C TRP A 107 -16.27 -6.54 -1.47
N TYR A 108 -16.85 -5.45 -0.97
CA TYR A 108 -17.57 -5.46 0.28
C TYR A 108 -18.80 -6.39 0.21
N GLU A 109 -19.59 -6.31 -0.86
CA GLU A 109 -20.73 -7.22 -1.11
C GLU A 109 -20.29 -8.69 -1.20
N LEU A 110 -19.09 -8.97 -1.73
CA LEU A 110 -18.52 -10.32 -1.75
C LEU A 110 -18.27 -10.84 -0.33
N LEU A 111 -17.78 -9.97 0.56
CA LEU A 111 -17.53 -10.29 1.96
C LEU A 111 -18.85 -10.57 2.70
N GLU A 112 -19.89 -9.76 2.46
CA GLU A 112 -21.23 -9.98 3.02
C GLU A 112 -21.87 -11.27 2.50
N ARG A 113 -21.76 -11.54 1.18
CA ARG A 113 -22.25 -12.79 0.57
C ARG A 113 -21.53 -14.03 1.09
N ALA A 114 -20.28 -13.89 1.51
CA ALA A 114 -19.52 -14.95 2.19
C ALA A 114 -19.92 -15.12 3.68
N GLY A 115 -20.87 -14.33 4.18
CA GLY A 115 -21.40 -14.43 5.55
C GLY A 115 -20.58 -13.67 6.59
N HIS A 116 -19.64 -12.82 6.17
CA HIS A 116 -18.85 -12.02 7.09
C HIS A 116 -19.50 -10.68 7.36
N THR A 117 -19.44 -10.24 8.61
CA THR A 117 -19.86 -8.90 9.04
C THR A 117 -18.64 -8.14 9.54
N ILE A 118 -18.63 -6.81 9.37
CA ILE A 118 -17.55 -5.95 9.88
C ILE A 118 -18.08 -5.14 11.05
N ALA A 119 -17.33 -5.15 12.17
CA ALA A 119 -17.72 -4.40 13.34
C ALA A 119 -17.54 -2.89 13.11
N GLY A 120 -18.55 -2.10 13.46
CA GLY A 120 -18.45 -0.64 13.45
C GLY A 120 -19.78 0.04 13.12
N LYS A 121 -19.82 1.35 13.34
CA LYS A 121 -20.98 2.19 13.00
C LYS A 121 -21.17 2.34 11.48
N ASP A 122 -20.06 2.30 10.74
CA ASP A 122 -20.02 2.33 9.27
C ASP A 122 -19.08 1.21 8.78
N PRO A 123 -19.61 -0.01 8.57
CA PRO A 123 -18.82 -1.17 8.15
C PRO A 123 -18.07 -0.97 6.82
N LEU A 124 -18.68 -0.27 5.86
CA LEU A 124 -18.08 -0.02 4.55
C LEU A 124 -16.89 0.95 4.65
N ALA A 125 -17.01 2.02 5.43
CA ALA A 125 -15.90 2.93 5.68
C ALA A 125 -14.75 2.24 6.44
N VAL A 126 -15.09 1.38 7.40
CA VAL A 126 -14.10 0.55 8.12
C VAL A 126 -13.39 -0.40 7.16
N PHE A 127 -14.14 -1.09 6.31
CA PHE A 127 -13.60 -1.96 5.26
C PHE A 127 -12.62 -1.21 4.37
N LEU A 128 -13.04 -0.08 3.79
CA LEU A 128 -12.21 0.71 2.88
C LEU A 128 -10.93 1.21 3.55
N THR A 129 -11.03 1.61 4.82
CA THR A 129 -9.87 2.01 5.64
C THR A 129 -8.90 0.84 5.83
N GLN A 130 -9.41 -0.36 6.10
CA GLN A 130 -8.55 -1.54 6.28
C GLN A 130 -7.90 -1.97 4.97
N ILE A 131 -8.66 -2.04 3.87
CA ILE A 131 -8.13 -2.41 2.56
C ILE A 131 -7.06 -1.43 2.09
N SER A 132 -7.30 -0.12 2.27
CA SER A 132 -6.32 0.91 1.90
C SER A 132 -5.04 0.88 2.74
N ARG A 133 -5.06 0.21 3.91
CA ARG A 133 -3.89 0.02 4.78
C ARG A 133 -3.19 -1.32 4.56
N SER A 134 -3.76 -2.22 3.76
CA SER A 134 -3.14 -3.52 3.49
C SER A 134 -1.90 -3.32 2.60
N PRO A 135 -0.74 -3.89 2.96
CA PRO A 135 0.42 -3.91 2.08
C PRO A 135 0.26 -4.87 0.89
N ALA A 136 -0.73 -5.77 0.93
CA ALA A 136 -1.03 -6.74 -0.13
C ALA A 136 -1.97 -6.18 -1.20
N VAL A 137 -2.50 -4.96 -1.01
CA VAL A 137 -3.47 -4.33 -1.90
C VAL A 137 -2.93 -2.99 -2.35
N ARG A 138 -3.16 -2.66 -3.62
CA ARG A 138 -2.93 -1.32 -4.17
C ARG A 138 -4.20 -0.79 -4.80
N ARG A 139 -4.30 0.53 -4.92
CA ARG A 139 -5.35 1.17 -5.72
C ARG A 139 -5.06 0.93 -7.21
N GLY A 140 -6.07 0.48 -7.93
CA GLY A 140 -6.02 0.28 -9.36
C GLY A 140 -6.12 1.60 -10.14
N ILE A 141 -6.08 1.48 -11.47
CA ILE A 141 -6.10 2.64 -12.38
C ILE A 141 -7.48 3.34 -12.40
N ARG A 142 -8.56 2.60 -12.14
CA ARG A 142 -9.93 3.12 -12.12
C ARG A 142 -10.31 3.52 -10.70
N ALA A 143 -11.03 4.63 -10.58
CA ALA A 143 -11.55 5.09 -9.30
C ALA A 143 -12.37 3.99 -8.59
N GLY A 144 -12.13 3.85 -7.29
CA GLY A 144 -12.80 2.84 -6.45
C GLY A 144 -12.38 1.39 -6.71
N VAL A 145 -11.49 1.12 -7.66
CA VAL A 145 -10.97 -0.22 -7.92
C VAL A 145 -9.70 -0.45 -7.13
N TYR A 146 -9.65 -1.57 -6.44
CA TYR A 146 -8.48 -2.05 -5.71
C TYR A 146 -8.04 -3.38 -6.31
N GLU A 147 -6.74 -3.64 -6.26
CA GLU A 147 -6.11 -4.80 -6.89
C GLU A 147 -5.06 -5.43 -5.97
N LEU A 148 -4.88 -6.75 -6.11
CA LEU A 148 -3.85 -7.48 -5.38
C LEU A 148 -2.48 -7.06 -5.90
N ASP A 149 -1.56 -6.82 -4.98
CA ASP A 149 -0.20 -6.40 -5.30
C ASP A 149 0.76 -7.58 -5.21
N ARG A 150 0.76 -8.40 -6.27
CA ARG A 150 1.66 -9.56 -6.41
C ARG A 150 3.15 -9.18 -6.33
N GLY A 151 3.49 -7.90 -6.58
CA GLY A 151 4.85 -7.37 -6.49
C GLY A 151 5.25 -6.86 -5.09
N ALA A 152 4.32 -6.73 -4.15
CA ALA A 152 4.55 -6.08 -2.87
C ALA A 152 5.66 -6.76 -2.06
N ALA A 153 5.65 -8.09 -1.98
CA ALA A 153 6.66 -8.85 -1.23
C ALA A 153 8.09 -8.58 -1.75
N HIS A 154 8.26 -8.53 -3.07
CA HIS A 154 9.56 -8.24 -3.67
C HIS A 154 10.05 -6.83 -3.34
N ARG A 155 9.18 -5.82 -3.47
CA ARG A 155 9.54 -4.42 -3.16
C ARG A 155 9.84 -4.23 -1.68
N LEU A 156 9.08 -4.87 -0.79
CA LEU A 156 9.33 -4.83 0.66
C LEU A 156 10.68 -5.46 1.04
N ARG A 157 11.06 -6.59 0.41
CA ARG A 157 12.40 -7.18 0.58
C ARG A 157 13.52 -6.22 0.13
N GLN A 158 13.37 -5.63 -1.05
CA GLN A 158 14.34 -4.63 -1.55
C GLN A 158 14.46 -3.41 -0.61
N GLN A 159 13.33 -2.96 -0.05
CA GLN A 159 13.32 -1.87 0.93
C GLN A 159 14.04 -2.26 2.22
N LEU A 160 13.83 -3.48 2.74
CA LEU A 160 14.54 -3.98 3.92
C LEU A 160 16.04 -4.04 3.69
N ASP A 161 16.48 -4.57 2.55
CA ASP A 161 17.90 -4.64 2.19
C ASP A 161 18.55 -3.25 2.11
N ALA A 162 17.81 -2.25 1.62
CA ALA A 162 18.27 -0.86 1.60
C ALA A 162 18.38 -0.27 3.01
N LEU A 163 17.34 -0.42 3.84
CA LEU A 163 17.32 0.09 5.22
C LEU A 163 18.41 -0.53 6.09
N GLN A 164 18.67 -1.83 5.93
CA GLN A 164 19.72 -2.54 6.64
C GLN A 164 21.12 -2.06 6.21
N ARG A 165 21.34 -1.81 4.91
CA ARG A 165 22.59 -1.20 4.42
C ARG A 165 22.80 0.19 5.01
N ASP A 166 21.76 1.02 5.07
CA ASP A 166 21.83 2.35 5.67
C ASP A 166 22.17 2.28 7.17
N LEU A 167 21.56 1.35 7.90
CA LEU A 167 21.82 1.14 9.33
C LEU A 167 23.26 0.69 9.59
N ASN A 168 23.78 -0.20 8.74
CA ASN A 168 25.16 -0.68 8.81
C ASN A 168 26.13 0.47 8.53
N ALA A 169 25.89 1.26 7.47
CA ALA A 169 26.71 2.40 7.11
C ALA A 169 26.81 3.43 8.26
N LEU A 170 25.69 3.73 8.93
CA LEU A 170 25.67 4.61 10.11
C LEU A 170 26.44 4.05 11.32
N THR A 171 26.53 2.73 11.44
CA THR A 171 27.25 2.08 12.53
C THR A 171 28.76 2.05 12.28
N THR A 172 29.18 1.98 11.01
CA THR A 172 30.59 2.03 10.60
C THR A 172 31.15 3.46 10.54
N ALA A 173 30.30 4.47 10.31
CA ALA A 173 30.68 5.88 10.29
C ALA A 173 30.98 6.42 11.71
N ALA A 174 32.11 6.02 12.28
CA ALA A 174 32.61 6.54 13.54
C ALA A 174 33.04 8.01 13.39
N GLY A 175 32.23 8.96 13.86
CA GLY A 175 32.63 10.38 13.92
C GLY A 175 31.52 11.43 13.97
N THR A 176 30.26 11.07 13.74
CA THR A 176 29.15 12.03 13.76
C THR A 176 28.61 12.30 15.17
N THR A 177 28.11 13.52 15.39
CA THR A 177 27.45 13.98 16.62
C THR A 177 26.49 12.90 17.16
N HIS A 178 26.71 12.48 18.41
CA HIS A 178 26.08 11.30 19.01
C HIS A 178 24.55 11.33 19.02
N ASP A 179 23.91 12.50 19.07
CA ASP A 179 22.44 12.63 19.15
C ASP A 179 21.75 12.46 17.80
N ALA A 180 22.28 13.09 16.74
CA ALA A 180 21.74 12.94 15.38
C ALA A 180 21.84 11.49 14.89
N THR A 181 22.98 10.84 15.18
CA THR A 181 23.20 9.42 14.86
C THR A 181 22.22 8.50 15.59
N ARG A 182 21.93 8.77 16.89
CA ARG A 182 20.93 8.03 17.67
C ARG A 182 19.51 8.23 17.16
N ALA A 183 19.12 9.46 16.82
CA ALA A 183 17.80 9.75 16.26
C ALA A 183 17.60 9.03 14.91
N ARG A 184 18.59 9.09 14.02
CA ARG A 184 18.54 8.40 12.72
C ARG A 184 18.47 6.89 12.88
N ARG A 185 19.25 6.30 13.79
CA ARG A 185 19.19 4.85 14.10
C ARG A 185 17.80 4.42 14.57
N ARG A 186 17.18 5.17 15.49
CA ARG A 186 15.82 4.88 15.97
C ARG A 186 14.81 4.92 14.83
N HIS A 187 14.92 5.91 13.93
CA HIS A 187 14.06 6.00 12.76
C HIS A 187 14.25 4.79 11.82
N LEU A 188 15.48 4.42 11.46
CA LEU A 188 15.73 3.25 10.61
C LEU A 188 15.20 1.95 11.22
N ASN A 189 15.42 1.73 12.53
CA ASN A 189 14.87 0.54 13.20
C ASN A 189 13.34 0.52 13.16
N ALA A 190 12.68 1.67 13.31
CA ALA A 190 11.23 1.75 13.19
C ALA A 190 10.73 1.45 11.77
N GLU A 191 11.44 1.93 10.74
CA GLU A 191 11.12 1.62 9.34
C GLU A 191 11.36 0.14 9.00
N ILE A 192 12.46 -0.45 9.50
CA ILE A 192 12.74 -1.90 9.36
C ILE A 192 11.62 -2.71 9.98
N ASN A 193 11.28 -2.46 11.25
CA ASN A 193 10.21 -3.16 11.95
C ASN A 193 8.84 -3.00 11.27
N ARG A 194 8.61 -1.90 10.55
CA ARG A 194 7.37 -1.68 9.78
C ARG A 194 7.39 -2.49 8.50
N ALA A 195 8.48 -2.45 7.75
CA ALA A 195 8.64 -3.19 6.50
C ALA A 195 8.66 -4.71 6.72
N GLU A 196 9.24 -5.20 7.83
CA GLU A 196 9.19 -6.61 8.23
C GLU A 196 7.76 -7.08 8.50
N ARG A 197 7.01 -6.34 9.32
CA ARG A 197 5.59 -6.64 9.59
C ARG A 197 4.74 -6.61 8.34
N ALA A 198 4.99 -5.65 7.45
CA ALA A 198 4.30 -5.58 6.16
C ALA A 198 4.65 -6.78 5.26
N LEU A 199 5.92 -7.20 5.24
CA LEU A 199 6.37 -8.35 4.45
C LEU A 199 5.78 -9.66 4.98
N GLU A 200 5.73 -9.83 6.30
CA GLU A 200 5.09 -10.96 6.97
C GLU A 200 3.60 -11.03 6.59
N GLU A 201 2.88 -9.91 6.67
CA GLU A 201 1.48 -9.83 6.27
C GLU A 201 1.30 -10.18 4.78
N VAL A 202 2.05 -9.60 3.85
CA VAL A 202 1.95 -9.92 2.42
C VAL A 202 2.26 -11.39 2.14
N THR A 203 3.29 -11.94 2.79
CA THR A 203 3.70 -13.33 2.59
C THR A 203 2.61 -14.29 3.08
N ARG A 204 1.99 -14.00 4.23
CA ARG A 204 0.86 -14.78 4.74
C ARG A 204 -0.34 -14.72 3.79
N LEU A 205 -0.68 -13.53 3.30
CA LEU A 205 -1.90 -13.32 2.50
C LEU A 205 -1.79 -13.79 1.05
N LEU A 206 -0.65 -13.56 0.39
CA LEU A 206 -0.46 -13.90 -1.03
C LEU A 206 0.36 -15.17 -1.24
N GLY A 207 1.11 -15.62 -0.23
CA GLY A 207 1.91 -16.86 -0.29
C GLY A 207 1.07 -18.11 -0.12
N ALA A 208 0.02 -18.06 0.72
CA ALA A 208 -0.91 -19.18 0.92
C ALA A 208 -1.64 -19.58 -0.38
N GLU A 209 -1.87 -18.62 -1.29
CA GLU A 209 -2.49 -18.91 -2.59
C GLU A 209 -1.58 -19.68 -3.54
N ALA A 210 -0.28 -19.36 -3.59
CA ALA A 210 0.66 -20.04 -4.47
C ALA A 210 0.77 -21.54 -4.12
N GLU A 211 0.62 -21.88 -2.83
CA GLU A 211 0.58 -23.28 -2.38
C GLU A 211 -0.74 -23.97 -2.72
N HIS A 212 -1.88 -23.27 -2.66
CA HIS A 212 -3.19 -23.81 -3.05
C HIS A 212 -3.32 -24.00 -4.58
N GLU A 213 -2.75 -23.11 -5.41
CA GLU A 213 -2.77 -23.22 -6.88
C GLU A 213 -1.86 -24.37 -7.36
N LEU A 214 -0.72 -24.60 -6.69
CA LEU A 214 0.14 -25.76 -6.93
C LEU A 214 -0.52 -27.09 -6.52
N ALA A 215 -1.30 -27.11 -5.45
CA ALA A 215 -2.01 -28.32 -4.99
C ALA A 215 -3.24 -28.66 -5.85
N ALA A 216 -3.87 -27.69 -6.51
CA ALA A 216 -5.00 -27.92 -7.41
C ALA A 216 -4.61 -28.43 -8.80
N THR A 217 -3.32 -28.39 -9.14
CA THR A 217 -2.78 -28.79 -10.45
C THR A 217 -1.98 -30.11 -10.40
N ALA A 218 -1.95 -30.78 -9.24
CA ALA A 218 -1.24 -32.05 -8.99
C ALA A 218 -2.23 -33.20 -8.75
#